data_AF-A0A069DW64-F1
#
_entry.id   AF-A0A069DW64-F1
#
_cell.length_a   1.000
_cell.length_b   1.000
_cell.length_c   1.000
_cell.angle_alpha   90.00
_cell.angle_beta   90.00
_cell.angle_gamma   90.00
#
_symmetry.space_group_name_H-M   'P 1'
#
loop_
_entity.id
_entity.type
_entity.pdbx_description
1 polymer ?
#
loop_
_entity_poly.entity_id
_entity_poly.type
_entity_poly.pdbx_seq_one_letter_code
_entity_poly.pdbx_strand_id
1 'polypeptide(L)'
;FAQYQRFATEECVLKSGGVLCPQPDCGAGIFADDDCIRIKCYACQFVFCRNCLQGYHKGDCESPDVLATTSSSYSVDATKAVHSRWDEATKLTIKTKTKPCPKCRTPTERTGGCMHMVCTRCDFEWCWVCQNDWTRDCMGTHWFEQPLGTYTPY
;
A
#
# COMPACT_ATOMS: atom_id res chain seq x y z
N PHE A 1 -9.91 2.06 -4.14
CA PHE A 1 -9.90 2.27 -2.68
C PHE A 1 -11.11 1.61 -1.99
N ALA A 2 -12.35 1.91 -2.41
CA ALA A 2 -13.56 1.30 -1.81
C ALA A 2 -13.54 -0.25 -1.79
N GLN A 3 -13.12 -0.89 -2.90
CA GLN A 3 -12.98 -2.35 -2.96
C GLN A 3 -11.97 -2.89 -1.95
N TYR A 4 -10.84 -2.21 -1.75
CA TYR A 4 -9.83 -2.59 -0.77
C TYR A 4 -10.39 -2.52 0.65
N GLN A 5 -11.12 -1.45 0.98
CA GLN A 5 -11.74 -1.32 2.31
C GLN A 5 -12.77 -2.41 2.58
N ARG A 6 -13.57 -2.78 1.57
CA ARG A 6 -14.53 -3.89 1.67
C ARG A 6 -13.83 -5.20 1.98
N PHE A 7 -12.82 -5.57 1.18
CA PHE A 7 -12.07 -6.81 1.39
C PHE A 7 -11.33 -6.82 2.73
N ALA A 8 -10.74 -5.70 3.17
CA ALA A 8 -10.12 -5.61 4.47
C ALA A 8 -11.11 -5.83 5.63
N THR A 9 -12.36 -5.38 5.46
CA THR A 9 -13.42 -5.55 6.47
C THR A 9 -13.91 -7.01 6.49
N GLU A 10 -14.14 -7.60 5.32
CA GLU A 10 -14.52 -9.02 5.17
C GLU A 10 -13.48 -9.94 5.84
N GLU A 11 -12.20 -9.71 5.58
CA GLU A 11 -11.08 -10.45 6.19
C GLU A 11 -11.03 -10.32 7.72
N CYS A 12 -11.33 -9.13 8.26
CA CYS A 12 -11.35 -8.89 9.70
C CYS A 12 -12.47 -9.70 10.39
N VAL A 13 -13.65 -9.74 9.76
CA VAL A 13 -14.79 -10.53 10.25
C VAL A 13 -14.44 -12.00 10.31
N LEU A 14 -13.88 -12.55 9.23
CA LEU A 14 -13.49 -13.96 9.13
C LEU A 14 -12.41 -14.35 10.14
N LYS A 15 -11.37 -13.51 10.31
CA LYS A 15 -10.29 -13.76 11.27
C LYS A 15 -10.74 -13.76 12.72
N SER A 16 -11.81 -13.03 13.03
CA SER A 16 -12.35 -12.94 14.38
C SER A 16 -13.43 -14.01 14.67
N GLY A 17 -13.54 -15.02 13.80
CA GLY A 17 -14.50 -16.12 13.95
C GLY A 17 -15.92 -15.81 13.43
N GLY A 18 -16.14 -14.62 12.86
CA GLY A 18 -17.41 -14.24 12.24
C GLY A 18 -17.63 -14.90 10.89
N VAL A 19 -18.84 -14.73 10.35
CA VAL A 19 -19.25 -15.27 9.05
C VAL A 19 -19.85 -14.20 8.15
N LEU A 20 -19.70 -14.37 6.83
CA LEU A 20 -20.32 -13.51 5.83
C LEU A 20 -21.65 -14.09 5.37
N CYS A 21 -22.65 -13.23 5.17
CA CYS A 21 -23.92 -13.63 4.62
C CYS A 21 -23.76 -14.12 3.16
N PRO A 22 -24.19 -15.35 2.81
CA PRO A 22 -23.98 -15.95 1.50
C PRO A 22 -24.92 -15.41 0.40
N GLN A 23 -25.96 -14.67 0.79
CA GLN A 23 -26.95 -14.17 -0.15
C GLN A 23 -26.33 -13.21 -1.18
N PRO A 24 -26.63 -13.36 -2.48
CA PRO A 24 -26.19 -12.40 -3.50
C PRO A 24 -26.62 -10.99 -3.10
N ASP A 25 -25.70 -10.04 -3.29
CA ASP A 25 -25.86 -8.62 -2.97
C ASP A 25 -25.99 -8.25 -1.47
N CYS A 26 -25.74 -9.18 -0.54
CA CYS A 26 -25.70 -8.87 0.89
C CYS A 26 -24.28 -8.76 1.46
N GLY A 27 -23.57 -9.89 1.59
CA GLY A 27 -22.20 -9.92 2.12
C GLY A 27 -22.00 -9.35 3.54
N ALA A 28 -23.07 -9.17 4.33
CA ALA A 28 -22.97 -8.61 5.67
C ALA A 28 -22.12 -9.50 6.59
N GLY A 29 -21.20 -8.89 7.35
CA GLY A 29 -20.37 -9.59 8.34
C GLY A 29 -21.10 -9.74 9.67
N ILE A 30 -21.18 -10.98 10.16
CA ILE A 30 -21.98 -11.35 11.33
C ILE A 30 -21.05 -12.01 12.36
N PHE A 31 -21.03 -11.45 13.56
CA PHE A 31 -20.41 -12.07 14.73
C PHE A 31 -21.48 -12.79 15.53
N ALA A 32 -21.42 -14.12 15.54
CA ALA A 32 -22.29 -14.96 16.34
C ALA A 32 -21.44 -15.85 17.23
N ASP A 33 -22.01 -16.29 18.36
CA ASP A 33 -21.33 -17.19 19.29
C ASP A 33 -20.84 -18.46 18.58
N ASP A 34 -19.70 -18.99 19.02
CA ASP A 34 -19.02 -20.13 18.38
C ASP A 34 -19.89 -21.39 18.24
N ASP A 35 -20.81 -21.60 19.18
CA ASP A 35 -21.72 -22.75 19.19
C ASP A 35 -23.00 -22.52 18.36
N CYS A 36 -23.22 -21.31 17.84
CA CYS A 36 -24.44 -20.98 17.12
C CYS A 36 -24.33 -21.38 15.64
N ILE A 37 -24.99 -22.48 15.27
CA ILE A 37 -25.06 -22.98 13.89
C ILE A 37 -26.12 -22.22 13.07
N ARG A 38 -27.18 -21.74 13.73
CA ARG A 38 -28.31 -21.03 13.11
C ARG A 38 -28.03 -19.53 13.04
N ILE A 39 -27.50 -19.05 11.93
CA ILE A 39 -27.18 -17.63 11.75
C ILE A 39 -28.34 -16.91 11.06
N LYS A 40 -28.79 -15.80 11.64
CA LYS A 40 -29.77 -14.89 11.00
C LYS A 40 -29.08 -13.60 10.60
N CYS A 41 -29.08 -13.28 9.31
CA CYS A 41 -28.53 -12.02 8.82
C CYS A 41 -29.40 -10.83 9.25
N TYR A 42 -28.79 -9.80 9.85
CA TYR A 42 -29.51 -8.59 10.26
C TYR A 42 -29.89 -7.69 9.08
N ALA A 43 -29.17 -7.78 7.96
CA ALA A 43 -29.42 -6.95 6.78
C ALA A 43 -30.51 -7.51 5.87
N CYS A 44 -30.38 -8.76 5.42
CA CYS A 44 -31.31 -9.38 4.46
C CYS A 44 -32.29 -10.39 5.10
N GLN A 45 -32.21 -10.60 6.42
CA GLN A 45 -33.07 -11.53 7.18
C GLN A 45 -32.93 -13.02 6.80
N PHE A 46 -32.02 -13.37 5.89
CA PHE A 46 -31.75 -14.76 5.51
C PHE A 46 -31.20 -15.57 6.69
N VAL A 47 -31.65 -16.81 6.83
CA VAL A 47 -31.24 -17.72 7.90
C VAL A 47 -30.47 -18.89 7.30
N PHE A 48 -29.19 -19.01 7.66
CA PHE A 48 -28.26 -19.97 7.06
C PHE A 48 -27.47 -20.74 8.12
N CYS A 49 -26.90 -21.86 7.70
CA CYS A 49 -26.02 -22.70 8.50
C CYS A 49 -24.59 -22.14 8.47
N ARG A 50 -23.97 -21.98 9.64
CA ARG A 50 -22.57 -21.52 9.79
C ARG A 50 -21.57 -22.37 9.02
N ASN A 51 -21.81 -23.68 8.96
CA ASN A 51 -20.81 -24.65 8.50
C ASN A 51 -20.79 -24.81 6.97
N CYS A 52 -21.96 -24.87 6.33
CA CYS A 52 -22.07 -25.07 4.88
C CYS A 52 -22.48 -23.82 4.11
N LEU A 53 -22.81 -22.72 4.82
CA LEU A 53 -23.33 -21.47 4.24
C LEU A 53 -24.58 -21.63 3.37
N GLN A 54 -25.30 -22.76 3.51
CA GLN A 54 -26.61 -23.00 2.87
C GLN A 54 -27.74 -22.61 3.81
N GLY A 55 -28.98 -22.62 3.31
CA GLY A 55 -30.18 -22.41 4.13
C GLY A 55 -30.17 -23.29 5.39
N TYR A 56 -30.59 -22.73 6.52
CA TYR A 56 -30.51 -23.44 7.80
C TYR A 56 -31.26 -24.79 7.77
N HIS A 57 -30.57 -25.85 8.19
CA HIS A 57 -31.07 -27.21 8.23
C HIS A 57 -30.87 -27.82 9.62
N LYS A 58 -31.61 -28.91 9.91
CA LYS A 58 -31.44 -29.74 11.11
C LYS A 58 -30.79 -31.05 10.68
N GLY A 59 -29.68 -31.43 11.30
CA GLY A 59 -28.86 -32.59 10.91
C GLY A 59 -27.57 -32.19 10.21
N ASP A 60 -26.84 -33.19 9.70
CA ASP A 60 -25.52 -32.99 9.09
C ASP A 60 -25.59 -32.12 7.82
N CYS A 61 -24.51 -31.38 7.57
CA CYS A 61 -24.36 -30.65 6.32
C CYS A 61 -24.11 -31.66 5.19
N GLU A 62 -24.93 -31.66 4.15
CA GLU A 62 -24.56 -32.32 2.90
C GLU A 62 -23.31 -31.62 2.36
N SER A 63 -22.23 -32.37 2.25
CA SER A 63 -20.90 -31.86 1.90
C SER A 63 -20.98 -31.05 0.61
N PRO A 64 -20.76 -29.72 0.64
CA PRO A 64 -20.33 -29.05 -0.57
C PRO A 64 -18.92 -29.57 -0.84
N ASP A 65 -18.71 -30.20 -2.00
CA ASP A 65 -17.39 -30.59 -2.48
C ASP A 65 -16.40 -29.46 -2.20
N VAL A 66 -15.48 -29.68 -1.27
CA VAL A 66 -14.53 -28.68 -0.79
C VAL A 66 -13.43 -28.51 -1.85
N LEU A 67 -13.80 -28.07 -3.05
CA LEU A 67 -12.85 -27.73 -4.10
C LEU A 67 -12.43 -26.26 -3.94
N ALA A 68 -11.78 -25.98 -2.82
CA ALA A 68 -11.07 -24.71 -2.64
C ALA A 68 -9.78 -24.90 -1.82
N THR A 69 -9.04 -25.98 -2.08
CA THR A 69 -7.58 -25.87 -2.00
C THR A 69 -7.16 -25.04 -3.21
N THR A 70 -7.35 -23.72 -3.14
CA THR A 70 -6.72 -22.79 -4.05
C THR A 70 -5.23 -22.82 -3.74
N SER A 71 -4.52 -23.77 -4.35
CA SER A 71 -3.11 -23.59 -4.65
C SER A 71 -3.03 -22.39 -5.60
N SER A 72 -3.12 -21.18 -5.05
CA SER A 72 -2.81 -19.95 -5.76
C SER A 72 -1.33 -20.03 -6.14
N SER A 73 -1.09 -20.63 -7.30
CA SER A 73 0.19 -20.54 -8.00
C SER A 73 0.31 -19.11 -8.51
N TYR A 74 0.82 -18.22 -7.68
CA TYR A 74 1.29 -16.92 -8.13
C TYR A 74 2.51 -17.14 -9.02
N SER A 75 2.30 -17.17 -10.34
CA SER A 75 3.40 -17.28 -11.30
C SER A 75 4.06 -15.92 -11.47
N VAL A 76 5.23 -15.73 -10.87
CA VAL A 76 6.09 -14.58 -11.14
C VAL A 76 7.14 -14.96 -12.18
N ASP A 77 7.28 -14.15 -13.22
CA ASP A 77 8.36 -14.29 -14.18
C ASP A 77 9.67 -13.88 -13.51
N ALA A 78 10.57 -14.84 -13.33
CA ALA A 78 11.85 -14.64 -12.64
C ALA A 78 12.71 -13.55 -13.30
N THR A 79 12.62 -13.38 -14.62
CA THR A 79 13.42 -12.38 -15.35
C THR A 79 12.90 -10.96 -15.10
N LYS A 80 11.58 -10.79 -15.05
CA LYS A 80 10.94 -9.52 -14.70
C LYS A 80 11.16 -9.18 -13.22
N ALA A 81 11.08 -10.17 -12.33
CA ALA A 81 11.35 -9.99 -10.91
C ALA A 81 12.79 -9.54 -10.62
N VAL A 82 13.77 -9.99 -11.42
CA VAL A 82 15.17 -9.53 -11.32
C VAL A 82 15.32 -8.08 -11.81
N HIS A 83 14.66 -7.71 -12.93
CA HIS A 83 14.80 -6.36 -13.50
C HIS A 83 13.97 -5.29 -12.74
N SER A 84 12.90 -5.69 -12.06
CA SER A 84 12.11 -4.80 -11.17
C SER A 84 12.77 -4.56 -9.81
N ARG A 85 13.98 -5.08 -9.58
CA ARG A 85 14.75 -4.74 -8.38
C ARG A 85 15.19 -3.28 -8.50
N TRP A 86 14.91 -2.52 -7.45
CA TRP A 86 15.26 -1.10 -7.31
C TRP A 86 16.77 -0.82 -7.47
N ASP A 87 17.60 -1.86 -7.49
CA ASP A 87 19.05 -1.81 -7.62
C ASP A 87 19.56 -1.18 -8.93
N GLU A 88 18.83 -1.34 -10.06
CA GLU A 88 19.23 -0.78 -11.36
C GLU A 88 19.04 0.75 -11.46
N ALA A 89 18.31 1.38 -10.52
CA ALA A 89 18.26 2.84 -10.40
C ALA A 89 19.61 3.45 -9.95
N THR A 90 20.53 2.63 -9.44
CA THR A 90 21.83 3.09 -8.91
C THR A 90 22.76 3.64 -9.99
N LYS A 91 22.64 3.20 -11.26
CA LYS A 91 23.60 3.57 -12.32
C LYS A 91 23.42 5.00 -12.85
N LEU A 92 22.21 5.58 -12.75
CA LEU A 92 21.96 6.98 -13.16
C LEU A 92 22.24 8.00 -12.05
N THR A 93 22.10 7.62 -10.77
CA THR A 93 22.33 8.49 -9.60
C THR A 93 23.78 8.95 -9.47
N ILE A 94 24.73 8.27 -10.13
CA ILE A 94 26.14 8.65 -10.12
C ILE A 94 26.38 9.99 -10.84
N LYS A 95 25.45 10.48 -11.67
CA LYS A 95 25.75 11.54 -12.64
C LYS A 95 25.78 12.99 -12.17
N THR A 96 25.53 13.36 -10.91
CA THR A 96 25.93 14.71 -10.43
C THR A 96 25.97 14.82 -8.91
N LYS A 97 27.05 14.32 -8.29
CA LYS A 97 27.28 14.49 -6.84
C LYS A 97 27.68 15.91 -6.43
N THR A 98 27.97 16.80 -7.38
CA THR A 98 28.50 18.15 -7.10
C THR A 98 27.76 19.22 -7.91
N LYS A 99 27.34 20.30 -7.26
CA LYS A 99 26.81 21.52 -7.91
C LYS A 99 27.49 22.78 -7.35
N PRO A 100 27.64 23.85 -8.14
CA PRO A 100 28.25 25.09 -7.66
C PRO A 100 27.27 25.88 -6.78
N CYS A 101 27.78 26.50 -5.72
CA CYS A 101 27.01 27.44 -4.89
C CYS A 101 26.49 28.62 -5.75
N PRO A 102 25.21 29.04 -5.64
CA PRO A 102 24.66 30.16 -6.41
C PRO A 102 25.36 31.50 -6.14
N LYS A 103 25.86 31.71 -4.92
CA LYS A 103 26.47 32.98 -4.48
C LYS A 103 27.96 33.09 -4.83
N CYS A 104 28.74 32.05 -4.57
CA CYS A 104 30.21 32.09 -4.69
C CYS A 104 30.78 31.09 -5.71
N ARG A 105 29.92 30.31 -6.39
CA ARG A 105 30.27 29.31 -7.41
C ARG A 105 31.19 28.17 -6.92
N THR A 106 31.43 28.07 -5.62
CA THR A 106 32.23 26.99 -5.04
C THR A 106 31.54 25.64 -5.25
N PRO A 107 32.24 24.63 -5.78
CA PRO A 107 31.70 23.27 -5.91
C PRO A 107 31.29 22.74 -4.54
N THR A 108 30.04 22.33 -4.41
CA THR A 108 29.50 21.75 -3.17
C THR A 108 29.05 20.33 -3.48
N GLU A 109 29.59 19.36 -2.75
CA GLU A 109 29.18 17.96 -2.83
C GLU A 109 27.93 17.74 -1.98
N ARG A 110 26.98 16.96 -2.50
CA ARG A 110 25.79 16.59 -1.75
C ARG A 110 26.06 15.37 -0.89
N THR A 111 26.23 15.59 0.41
CA THR A 111 26.40 14.56 1.43
C THR A 111 25.06 14.31 2.15
N GLY A 112 24.17 13.53 1.51
CA GLY A 112 22.93 13.04 2.14
C GLY A 112 21.63 13.34 1.40
N GLY A 113 20.49 13.12 2.08
CA GLY A 113 19.14 13.15 1.50
C GLY A 113 18.41 14.50 1.53
N CYS A 114 18.96 15.54 2.17
CA CYS A 114 18.33 16.86 2.30
C CYS A 114 18.67 17.77 1.10
N MET A 115 17.71 18.55 0.62
CA MET A 115 17.94 19.56 -0.43
C MET A 115 18.43 20.91 0.10
N HIS A 116 18.39 21.13 1.42
CA HIS A 116 18.95 22.31 2.07
C HIS A 116 20.47 22.16 2.18
N MET A 117 21.20 23.08 1.57
CA MET A 117 22.65 23.11 1.58
C MET A 117 23.17 24.38 2.23
N VAL A 118 24.20 24.23 3.06
CA VAL A 118 24.97 25.35 3.60
C VAL A 118 26.30 25.40 2.90
N CYS A 119 26.63 26.51 2.23
CA CYS A 119 27.91 26.65 1.54
C CYS A 119 29.06 26.83 2.53
N THR A 120 30.05 25.94 2.51
CA THR A 120 31.21 25.97 3.42
C THR A 120 32.17 27.16 3.23
N ARG A 121 32.01 27.96 2.17
CA ARG A 121 32.85 29.15 1.92
C ARG A 121 32.19 30.48 2.22
N CYS A 122 30.86 30.57 2.17
CA CYS A 122 30.15 31.85 2.31
C CYS A 122 28.91 31.78 3.19
N ASP A 123 28.71 30.64 3.86
CA ASP A 123 27.61 30.31 4.77
C ASP A 123 26.22 30.56 4.18
N PHE A 124 26.12 30.60 2.85
CA PHE A 124 24.85 30.79 2.16
C PHE A 124 24.05 29.51 2.18
N GLU A 125 22.81 29.61 2.64
CA GLU A 125 21.82 28.55 2.64
C GLU A 125 21.05 28.54 1.32
N TRP A 126 21.07 27.41 0.62
CA TRP A 126 20.51 27.32 -0.72
C TRP A 126 19.89 25.95 -1.01
N CYS A 127 18.97 25.90 -1.97
CA CYS A 127 18.30 24.68 -2.40
C CYS A 127 19.06 23.98 -3.52
N TRP A 128 19.37 22.69 -3.34
CA TRP A 128 20.01 21.85 -4.34
C TRP A 128 19.22 21.73 -5.66
N VAL A 129 17.89 21.74 -5.58
CA VAL A 129 16.99 21.62 -6.74
C VAL A 129 16.88 22.97 -7.45
N CYS A 130 16.50 24.02 -6.74
CA CYS A 130 16.26 25.35 -7.32
C CYS A 130 17.54 26.11 -7.70
N GLN A 131 18.68 25.75 -7.12
CA GLN A 131 19.94 26.51 -7.25
C GLN A 131 19.79 27.99 -6.86
N ASN A 132 18.98 28.26 -5.84
CA ASN A 132 18.76 29.60 -5.28
C ASN A 132 18.61 29.54 -3.74
N ASP A 133 18.31 30.65 -3.09
CA ASP A 133 18.09 30.75 -1.64
C ASP A 133 17.11 29.68 -1.13
N TRP A 134 17.40 29.17 0.07
CA TRP A 134 16.54 28.18 0.72
C TRP A 134 15.28 28.86 1.27
N THR A 135 14.10 28.43 0.79
CA THR A 135 12.81 29.03 1.17
C THR A 135 11.84 28.04 1.79
N ARG A 136 10.73 28.57 2.33
CA ARG A 136 9.61 27.75 2.83
C ARG A 136 8.93 26.92 1.74
N ASP A 137 8.97 27.38 0.49
CA ASP A 137 8.47 26.59 -0.63
C ASP A 137 9.37 25.38 -0.90
N CYS A 138 10.70 25.56 -0.82
CA CYS A 138 11.64 24.44 -0.91
C CYS A 138 11.39 23.38 0.18
N MET A 139 11.06 23.83 1.40
CA MET A 139 10.64 22.95 2.50
C MET A 139 9.34 22.19 2.19
N GLY A 140 8.34 22.82 1.57
CA GLY A 140 7.06 22.16 1.28
C GLY A 140 7.13 21.19 0.10
N THR A 141 7.84 21.58 -0.95
CA THR A 141 7.75 20.94 -2.26
C THR A 141 8.80 19.86 -2.46
N HIS A 142 10.02 20.07 -1.96
CA HIS A 142 11.15 19.16 -2.22
C HIS A 142 12.19 19.19 -1.09
N TRP A 143 11.74 19.06 0.16
CA TRP A 143 12.64 19.01 1.32
C TRP A 143 13.71 17.92 1.20
N PHE A 144 13.26 16.73 0.80
CA PHE A 144 14.08 15.53 0.67
C PHE A 144 14.04 15.00 -0.76
N GLU A 145 15.00 14.11 -1.05
CA GLU A 145 15.07 13.39 -2.32
C GLU A 145 13.80 12.57 -2.53
N GLN A 146 12.88 13.07 -3.34
CA GLN A 146 11.70 12.31 -3.74
C GLN A 146 12.11 11.27 -4.79
N PRO A 147 11.65 10.01 -4.69
CA PRO A 147 11.83 9.05 -5.76
C PRO A 147 11.21 9.62 -7.03
N LEU A 148 12.01 9.66 -8.11
CA LEU A 148 11.60 10.12 -9.44
C LEU A 148 10.28 9.44 -9.82
N GLY A 149 9.16 10.17 -9.78
CA GLY A 149 7.85 9.52 -9.95
C GLY A 149 6.65 10.42 -10.18
N THR A 150 6.61 11.67 -9.73
CA THR A 150 5.45 12.53 -9.99
C THR A 150 5.85 14.00 -10.12
N TYR A 151 6.32 14.38 -11.31
CA TYR A 151 6.26 15.78 -11.73
C TYR A 151 4.88 16.02 -12.34
N THR A 152 3.93 16.51 -11.55
CA THR A 152 2.71 17.12 -12.07
C THR A 152 2.93 18.63 -12.11
N PRO A 153 3.13 19.25 -13.29
CA PRO A 153 3.03 20.69 -13.40
C PRO A 153 1.55 21.07 -13.37
N TYR A 154 1.17 21.93 -12.43
CA TYR A 154 0.07 22.88 -12.63
C TYR A 154 0.67 24.20 -13.09
#